data_AF-A0A6N8FZE7-F1
#
_entry.id   AF-A0A6N8FZE7-F1
#
_cell.length_a   1.000
_cell.length_b   1.000
_cell.length_c   1.000
_cell.angle_alpha   90.00
_cell.angle_beta   90.00
_cell.angle_gamma   90.00
#
_symmetry.space_group_name_H-M   'P 1'
#
loop_
_entity.id
_entity.type
_entity.pdbx_description
1 polymer ?
#
loop_
_entity_poly.entity_id
_entity_poly.type
_entity_poly.pdbx_seq_one_letter_code
_entity_poly.pdbx_strand_id
1 'polypeptide(L)'
;MLTRLDKTKLVADWDVALQNLKVCNRISLIKSDALNCGECEKCVRTMTALLALGVLDKTRAFPKADVSEELLLEKAYIKDPPYAESCYWELMAPLAAKGRYDLVRGIERLIERYHKGGKLRQRKEKLKQVERKFFKGNLFKLYQAVARKG
;
A
#
# COMPACT_ATOMS: atom_id res chain seq x y z
N MET A 1 16.28 14.89 1.40
CA MET A 1 15.83 13.89 2.41
C MET A 1 15.80 12.54 1.72
N LEU A 2 16.29 11.48 2.35
CA LEU A 2 16.28 10.13 1.75
C LEU A 2 14.85 9.62 1.55
N THR A 3 14.59 9.00 0.39
CA THR A 3 13.33 8.33 0.07
C THR A 3 13.12 7.09 0.96
N ARG A 4 11.96 6.43 0.90
CA ARG A 4 11.81 5.19 1.66
C ARG A 4 12.60 4.05 1.07
N LEU A 5 12.71 3.98 -0.25
CA LEU A 5 13.54 3.03 -0.96
C LEU A 5 15.02 3.22 -0.62
N ASP A 6 15.52 4.45 -0.54
CA ASP A 6 16.90 4.72 -0.12
C ASP A 6 17.19 4.18 1.28
N LYS A 7 16.26 4.40 2.21
CA LYS A 7 16.38 3.86 3.58
C LYS A 7 16.33 2.33 3.60
N THR A 8 15.50 1.72 2.76
CA THR A 8 15.44 0.26 2.62
C THR A 8 16.74 -0.28 2.03
N LYS A 9 17.34 0.44 1.06
CA LYS A 9 18.64 0.09 0.48
C LYS A 9 19.75 0.08 1.53
N LEU A 10 19.81 1.09 2.40
CA LEU A 10 20.77 1.12 3.52
C LEU A 10 20.64 -0.10 4.45
N VAL A 11 19.42 -0.58 4.69
CA VAL A 11 19.19 -1.81 5.47
C VAL A 11 19.59 -3.05 4.68
N ALA A 12 19.29 -3.09 3.38
CA ALA A 12 19.62 -4.20 2.50
C ALA A 12 21.14 -4.39 2.32
N ASP A 13 21.90 -3.31 2.35
CA ASP A 13 23.37 -3.33 2.23
C ASP A 13 24.06 -3.82 3.53
N TRP A 14 23.31 -4.01 4.63
CA TRP A 14 23.82 -4.55 5.89
C TRP A 14 23.18 -5.90 6.21
N ASP A 15 23.90 -7.00 5.95
CA ASP A 15 23.37 -8.37 6.07
C ASP A 15 22.74 -8.65 7.43
N VAL A 16 23.41 -8.33 8.54
CA VAL A 16 22.86 -8.53 9.89
C VAL A 16 21.52 -7.81 10.08
N ALA A 17 21.40 -6.58 9.56
CA ALA A 17 20.14 -5.84 9.62
C ALA A 17 19.07 -6.46 8.72
N LEU A 18 19.44 -6.86 7.50
CA LEU A 18 18.55 -7.50 6.54
C LEU A 18 18.00 -8.84 7.06
N GLN A 19 18.82 -9.67 7.69
CA GLN A 19 18.40 -10.96 8.25
C GLN A 19 17.54 -10.83 9.51
N ASN A 20 17.55 -9.66 10.16
CA ASN A 20 16.82 -9.41 11.42
C ASN A 20 15.73 -8.34 11.29
N LEU A 21 15.38 -7.95 10.05
CA LEU A 21 14.43 -6.88 9.77
C LEU A 21 13.03 -7.20 10.33
N LYS A 22 12.48 -6.31 11.16
CA LYS A 22 11.11 -6.40 11.70
C LYS A 22 10.32 -5.15 11.33
N VAL A 23 9.33 -5.32 10.46
CA VAL A 23 8.41 -4.24 10.05
C VAL A 23 6.96 -4.50 10.45
N CYS A 24 6.61 -5.77 10.71
CA CYS A 24 5.27 -6.19 11.06
C CYS A 24 4.82 -5.63 12.43
N ASN A 25 3.59 -5.12 12.53
CA ASN A 25 2.95 -4.80 13.83
C ASN A 25 1.98 -5.89 14.30
N ARG A 26 1.86 -7.01 13.57
CA ARG A 26 0.98 -8.14 13.90
C ARG A 26 1.79 -9.31 14.44
N ILE A 27 2.77 -9.03 15.30
CA ILE A 27 3.76 -10.02 15.76
C ILE A 27 3.07 -11.22 16.43
N SER A 28 2.01 -10.98 17.21
CA SER A 28 1.23 -12.03 17.86
C SER A 28 0.48 -12.98 16.90
N LEU A 29 0.38 -12.65 15.61
CA LEU A 29 -0.32 -13.44 14.61
C LEU A 29 0.64 -14.20 13.68
N ILE A 30 1.95 -14.08 13.88
CA ILE A 30 2.95 -14.80 13.10
C ILE A 30 3.01 -16.24 13.59
N LYS A 31 2.78 -17.19 12.67
CA LYS A 31 2.76 -18.63 12.96
C LYS A 31 3.97 -19.38 12.39
N SER A 32 4.87 -18.70 11.68
CA SER A 32 6.08 -19.25 11.10
C SER A 32 7.32 -18.74 11.84
N ASP A 33 8.48 -19.35 11.58
CA ASP A 33 9.77 -18.89 12.09
C ASP A 33 10.23 -17.55 11.47
N ALA A 34 9.45 -16.98 10.55
CA ALA A 34 9.73 -15.69 9.95
C ALA A 34 9.51 -14.55 10.96
N LEU A 35 10.23 -13.44 10.77
CA LEU A 35 10.11 -12.26 11.65
C LEU A 35 8.91 -11.36 11.30
N ASN A 36 8.31 -11.58 10.13
CA ASN A 36 7.22 -10.78 9.58
C ASN A 36 6.11 -11.68 9.04
N CYS A 37 4.86 -11.19 9.02
CA CYS A 37 3.73 -12.01 8.57
C CYS A 37 3.63 -12.15 7.04
N GLY A 38 4.33 -11.31 6.26
CA GLY A 38 4.29 -11.34 4.78
C GLY A 38 2.98 -10.88 4.13
N GLU A 39 1.94 -10.58 4.91
CA GLU A 39 0.57 -10.40 4.39
C GLU A 39 -0.15 -9.15 4.91
N CYS A 40 0.51 -8.32 5.74
CA CYS A 40 0.00 -6.99 6.06
C CYS A 40 0.60 -5.94 5.12
N GLU A 41 -0.08 -4.79 4.95
CA GLU A 41 0.36 -3.68 4.09
C GLU A 41 1.85 -3.33 4.27
N LYS A 42 2.30 -3.22 5.52
CA LYS A 42 3.71 -2.90 5.82
C LYS A 42 4.66 -3.97 5.35
N CYS A 43 4.30 -5.25 5.51
CA CYS A 43 5.11 -6.37 5.02
C CYS A 43 5.15 -6.36 3.50
N VAL A 44 3.98 -6.29 2.84
CA VAL A 44 3.89 -6.33 1.38
C VAL A 44 4.61 -5.14 0.73
N ARG A 45 4.46 -3.92 1.26
CA ARG A 45 5.23 -2.75 0.78
C ARG A 45 6.74 -2.95 0.94
N THR A 46 7.18 -3.46 2.10
CA THR A 46 8.61 -3.70 2.36
C THR A 46 9.17 -4.81 1.46
N MET A 47 8.44 -5.92 1.30
CA MET A 47 8.80 -7.00 0.41
C MET A 47 8.90 -6.52 -1.04
N THR A 48 7.93 -5.71 -1.50
CA THR A 48 7.94 -5.11 -2.84
C THR A 48 9.16 -4.21 -3.03
N ALA A 49 9.56 -3.44 -2.01
CA ALA A 49 10.78 -2.63 -2.06
C ALA A 49 12.06 -3.48 -2.10
N LEU A 50 12.16 -4.53 -1.29
CA LEU A 50 13.29 -5.47 -1.33
C LEU A 50 13.36 -6.23 -2.67
N LEU A 51 12.20 -6.51 -3.27
CA LEU A 51 12.12 -7.12 -4.60
C LEU A 51 12.60 -6.15 -5.68
N ALA A 52 12.18 -4.89 -5.61
CA ALA A 52 12.67 -3.81 -6.47
C ALA A 52 14.20 -3.62 -6.36
N LEU A 53 14.77 -3.87 -5.18
CA LEU A 53 16.22 -3.89 -4.94
C LEU A 53 16.90 -5.20 -5.36
N GLY A 54 16.15 -6.29 -5.57
CA GLY A 54 16.68 -7.61 -5.96
C GLY A 54 17.36 -8.35 -4.80
N VAL A 55 16.81 -8.20 -3.59
CA VAL A 55 17.37 -8.78 -2.36
C VAL A 55 16.32 -9.47 -1.50
N LEU A 56 15.07 -9.56 -1.93
CA LEU A 56 14.00 -10.21 -1.15
C LEU A 56 14.29 -11.70 -0.92
N ASP A 57 14.82 -12.38 -1.93
CA ASP A 57 15.27 -13.77 -1.90
C ASP A 57 16.50 -14.00 -1.01
N LYS A 58 17.17 -12.92 -0.58
CA LYS A 58 18.38 -12.96 0.25
C LYS A 58 18.11 -12.80 1.74
N THR A 59 16.85 -12.65 2.17
CA THR A 59 16.50 -12.48 3.58
C THR A 59 15.59 -13.59 4.09
N ARG A 60 15.86 -14.08 5.30
CA ARG A 60 14.96 -14.97 6.04
C ARG A 60 13.85 -14.24 6.81
N ALA A 61 13.83 -12.90 6.77
CA ALA A 61 12.91 -12.11 7.59
C ALA A 61 11.44 -12.24 7.18
N PHE A 62 11.16 -12.72 5.96
CA PHE A 62 9.81 -12.86 5.42
C PHE A 62 9.52 -14.33 5.04
N PRO A 63 8.25 -14.77 5.10
CA PRO A 63 7.87 -16.14 4.79
C PRO A 63 7.81 -16.43 3.28
N LYS A 64 7.92 -15.41 2.43
CA LYS A 64 7.83 -15.51 0.96
C LYS A 64 8.98 -14.72 0.36
N ALA A 65 9.58 -15.25 -0.70
CA ALA A 65 10.67 -14.61 -1.46
C ALA A 65 10.17 -13.83 -2.69
N ASP A 66 8.84 -13.74 -2.89
CA ASP A 66 8.21 -13.04 -4.01
C ASP A 66 6.90 -12.35 -3.55
N VAL A 67 6.44 -11.40 -4.35
CA VAL A 67 5.16 -10.69 -4.22
C VAL A 67 4.43 -10.82 -5.54
N SER A 68 3.19 -11.31 -5.55
CA SER A 68 2.35 -11.31 -6.76
C SER A 68 1.54 -10.01 -6.88
N GLU A 69 1.05 -9.71 -8.09
CA GLU A 69 0.13 -8.58 -8.31
C GLU A 69 -1.10 -8.72 -7.40
N GLU A 70 -1.67 -9.93 -7.27
CA GLU A 70 -2.84 -10.18 -6.43
C GLU A 70 -2.58 -9.85 -4.96
N LEU A 71 -1.46 -10.35 -4.41
CA LEU A 71 -1.07 -10.08 -3.03
C LEU A 71 -0.87 -8.57 -2.80
N LEU A 72 -0.22 -7.90 -3.75
CA LEU A 72 -0.06 -6.45 -3.71
C LEU A 72 -1.41 -5.75 -3.67
N LEU A 73 -2.32 -6.06 -4.60
CA LEU A 73 -3.62 -5.39 -4.71
C LEU A 73 -4.57 -5.69 -3.55
N GLU A 74 -4.43 -6.86 -2.91
CA GLU A 74 -5.26 -7.26 -1.78
C GLU A 74 -4.81 -6.58 -0.48
N LYS A 75 -3.49 -6.47 -0.26
CA LYS A 75 -2.95 -6.05 1.05
C LYS A 75 -2.44 -4.61 1.07
N ALA A 76 -2.01 -4.05 -0.07
CA ALA A 76 -1.51 -2.69 -0.14
C ALA A 76 -2.65 -1.67 -0.14
N TYR A 77 -2.44 -0.57 0.59
CA TYR A 77 -3.35 0.58 0.57
C TYR A 77 -2.58 1.88 0.81
N ILE A 78 -3.07 2.98 0.23
CA ILE A 78 -2.52 4.31 0.48
C ILE A 78 -3.33 4.94 1.62
N LYS A 79 -2.65 5.13 2.76
CA LYS A 79 -3.13 5.90 3.90
C LYS A 79 -2.15 7.04 4.13
N ASP A 80 -2.65 8.24 4.43
CA ASP A 80 -1.81 9.42 4.74
C ASP A 80 -0.97 9.91 3.53
N PRO A 81 -1.62 10.39 2.46
CA PRO A 81 -0.93 11.11 1.37
C PRO A 81 -0.20 12.36 1.89
N PRO A 82 0.86 12.84 1.22
CA PRO A 82 1.47 12.28 0.00
C PRO A 82 2.47 11.14 0.28
N TYR A 83 2.76 10.85 1.56
CA TYR A 83 3.85 9.96 1.95
C TYR A 83 3.66 8.51 1.48
N ALA A 84 2.50 7.90 1.72
CA ALA A 84 2.30 6.51 1.31
C ALA A 84 2.29 6.35 -0.22
N GLU A 85 1.77 7.34 -0.95
CA GLU A 85 1.80 7.35 -2.42
C GLU A 85 3.23 7.42 -2.95
N SER A 86 4.07 8.30 -2.39
CA SER A 86 5.48 8.41 -2.81
C SER A 86 6.26 7.10 -2.58
N CYS A 87 5.95 6.37 -1.51
CA CYS A 87 6.57 5.07 -1.21
C CYS A 87 6.26 3.99 -2.25
N TYR A 88 5.13 4.07 -2.97
CA TYR A 88 4.82 3.14 -4.05
C TYR A 88 5.35 3.64 -5.40
N TRP A 89 5.26 4.96 -5.64
CA TRP A 89 5.76 5.58 -6.88
C TRP A 89 7.24 5.30 -7.12
N GLU A 90 8.07 5.42 -6.08
CA GLU A 90 9.52 5.17 -6.14
C GLU A 90 9.88 3.72 -6.53
N LEU A 91 8.95 2.76 -6.39
CA LEU A 91 9.19 1.35 -6.72
C LEU A 91 8.98 1.05 -8.20
N MET A 92 8.21 1.85 -8.93
CA MET A 92 7.80 1.50 -10.31
C MET A 92 8.99 1.38 -11.27
N ALA A 93 9.90 2.36 -11.26
CA ALA A 93 11.08 2.34 -12.12
C ALA A 93 12.02 1.14 -11.86
N PRO A 94 12.45 0.85 -10.62
CA PRO A 94 13.30 -0.32 -10.35
C PRO A 94 12.58 -1.66 -10.58
N LEU A 95 11.26 -1.74 -10.35
CA LEU A 95 10.47 -2.93 -10.72
C LEU A 95 10.42 -3.13 -12.23
N ALA A 96 10.17 -2.08 -13.01
CA ALA A 96 10.18 -2.13 -14.47
C ALA A 96 11.55 -2.57 -15.01
N ALA A 97 12.64 -2.04 -14.44
CA ALA A 97 14.01 -2.43 -14.80
C ALA A 97 14.31 -3.92 -14.55
N LYS A 98 13.52 -4.58 -13.68
CA LYS A 98 13.59 -6.01 -13.39
C LYS A 98 12.54 -6.85 -14.14
N GLY A 99 11.80 -6.26 -15.07
CA GLY A 99 10.73 -6.94 -15.82
C GLY A 99 9.47 -7.24 -15.00
N ARG A 100 9.33 -6.66 -13.79
CA ARG A 100 8.16 -6.85 -12.91
C ARG A 100 7.01 -5.91 -13.24
N TYR A 101 6.59 -5.95 -14.50
CA TYR A 101 5.51 -5.12 -15.02
C TYR A 101 4.15 -5.44 -14.39
N ASP A 102 3.98 -6.65 -13.85
CA ASP A 102 2.83 -7.05 -13.04
C ASP A 102 2.68 -6.18 -11.79
N LEU A 103 3.77 -5.94 -11.07
CA LEU A 103 3.77 -5.09 -9.89
C LEU A 103 3.66 -3.60 -10.23
N VAL A 104 4.24 -3.16 -11.36
CA VAL A 104 4.06 -1.79 -11.85
C VAL A 104 2.59 -1.50 -12.11
N ARG A 105 1.90 -2.35 -12.89
CA ARG A 105 0.45 -2.24 -13.11
C ARG A 105 -0.34 -2.27 -11.81
N GLY A 106 0.06 -3.13 -10.87
CA GLY A 106 -0.56 -3.22 -9.56
C GLY A 106 -0.46 -1.89 -8.78
N ILE A 107 0.70 -1.27 -8.78
CA ILE A 107 0.93 0.04 -8.15
C ILE A 107 0.11 1.14 -8.83
N GLU A 108 0.08 1.19 -10.16
CA GLU A 108 -0.75 2.15 -10.90
C GLU A 108 -2.23 2.02 -10.52
N ARG A 109 -2.74 0.79 -10.49
CA ARG A 109 -4.12 0.48 -10.07
C ARG A 109 -4.38 0.88 -8.62
N LEU A 110 -3.40 0.75 -7.73
CA LEU A 110 -3.51 1.17 -6.33
C LEU A 110 -3.62 2.70 -6.22
N ILE A 111 -2.73 3.43 -6.90
CA ILE A 111 -2.71 4.89 -6.92
C ILE A 111 -3.99 5.45 -7.55
N GLU A 112 -4.43 4.88 -8.67
CA GLU A 112 -5.69 5.27 -9.31
C GLU A 112 -6.92 5.05 -8.40
N ARG A 113 -7.00 3.89 -7.73
CA ARG A 113 -8.10 3.58 -6.80
C ARG A 113 -8.15 4.60 -5.67
N TYR A 114 -6.99 4.98 -5.15
CA TYR A 114 -6.89 6.01 -4.12
C TYR A 114 -7.39 7.38 -4.62
N HIS A 115 -6.92 7.86 -5.78
CA HIS A 115 -7.34 9.16 -6.34
C HIS A 115 -8.83 9.20 -6.72
N LYS A 116 -9.36 8.13 -7.32
CA LYS A 116 -10.79 7.98 -7.64
C LYS A 116 -11.64 8.00 -6.36
N GLY A 117 -11.22 7.28 -5.33
CA GLY A 117 -11.86 7.27 -4.01
C GLY A 117 -11.85 8.64 -3.32
N GLY A 118 -10.73 9.36 -3.40
CA GLY A 118 -10.58 10.72 -2.89
C GLY A 118 -11.55 11.72 -3.54
N LYS A 119 -11.67 11.69 -4.88
CA LYS A 119 -12.63 12.52 -5.62
C LYS A 119 -14.08 12.23 -5.21
N LEU A 120 -14.43 10.94 -5.05
CA LEU A 120 -15.77 10.54 -4.63
C LEU A 120 -16.09 10.97 -3.19
N ARG A 121 -15.11 10.86 -2.28
CA ARG A 121 -15.23 11.31 -0.89
C ARG A 121 -15.41 12.83 -0.80
N GLN A 122 -14.61 13.60 -1.54
CA GLN A 122 -14.73 15.06 -1.59
C GLN A 122 -16.10 15.50 -2.12
N ARG A 123 -16.63 14.82 -3.16
CA ARG A 123 -18.01 15.03 -3.65
C ARG A 123 -19.05 14.76 -2.56
N LYS A 124 -18.94 13.65 -1.81
CA LYS A 124 -19.85 13.34 -0.69
C LYS A 124 -19.77 14.36 0.45
N GLU A 125 -18.58 14.84 0.79
CA GLU A 125 -18.38 15.87 1.82
C GLU A 125 -19.00 17.21 1.39
N LYS A 126 -18.81 17.64 0.13
CA LYS A 126 -19.48 18.82 -0.42
C LYS A 126 -21.01 18.67 -0.39
N LEU A 127 -21.54 17.51 -0.79
CA LEU A 127 -22.98 17.23 -0.70
C LEU A 127 -23.51 17.32 0.74
N LYS A 128 -22.79 16.75 1.72
CA LYS A 128 -23.13 16.88 3.14
C LYS A 128 -23.09 18.32 3.64
N GLN A 129 -22.11 19.11 3.21
CA GLN A 129 -22.03 20.55 3.57
C GLN A 129 -23.21 21.32 3.00
N VAL A 130 -23.57 21.08 1.73
CA VAL A 130 -24.75 21.68 1.09
C VAL A 130 -26.03 21.26 1.82
N GLU A 131 -26.19 19.98 2.14
CA GLU A 131 -27.34 19.47 2.89
C GLU A 131 -27.49 20.14 4.27
N ARG A 132 -26.38 20.26 5.02
CA ARG A 132 -26.37 20.97 6.32
C ARG A 132 -26.74 22.43 6.18
N LYS A 133 -26.34 23.09 5.08
CA LYS A 133 -26.55 24.52 4.86
C LYS A 133 -27.97 24.84 4.36
N PHE A 134 -28.59 23.95 3.60
CA PHE A 134 -29.84 24.28 2.89
C PHE A 134 -31.05 23.40 3.25
N PHE A 135 -30.88 22.17 3.75
CA PHE A 135 -31.97 21.18 3.79
C PHE A 135 -32.17 20.46 5.13
N LYS A 136 -31.54 20.93 6.22
CA LYS A 136 -31.68 20.38 7.59
C LYS A 136 -31.63 18.83 7.68
N GLY A 137 -30.89 18.14 6.78
CA GLY A 137 -30.64 16.69 6.87
C GLY A 137 -31.58 15.73 6.12
N ASN A 138 -32.42 16.21 5.19
CA ASN A 138 -33.35 15.35 4.45
C ASN A 138 -32.83 14.79 3.11
N LEU A 139 -31.83 15.42 2.48
CA LEU A 139 -31.41 15.11 1.10
C LEU A 139 -30.42 13.93 1.00
N PHE A 140 -29.55 13.77 1.99
CA PHE A 140 -28.54 12.70 2.01
C PHE A 140 -29.14 11.35 2.35
N LYS A 141 -30.25 11.32 3.12
CA LYS A 141 -31.06 10.11 3.33
C LYS A 141 -31.67 9.61 2.02
N LEU A 142 -32.18 10.52 1.20
CA LEU A 142 -32.73 10.19 -0.13
C LEU A 142 -31.63 9.72 -1.10
N TYR A 143 -30.50 10.44 -1.15
CA TYR A 143 -29.36 10.05 -1.99
C TYR A 143 -28.80 8.67 -1.62
N GLN A 144 -28.65 8.35 -0.33
CA GLN A 144 -28.20 7.02 0.11
C GLN A 144 -29.20 5.91 -0.22
N ALA A 145 -30.51 6.20 -0.20
CA ALA A 145 -31.54 5.22 -0.56
C ALA A 145 -31.53 4.90 -2.06
N VAL A 146 -31.23 5.89 -2.91
CA VAL A 146 -31.12 5.72 -4.37
C VAL A 146 -29.79 5.04 -4.73
N ALA A 147 -28.67 5.45 -4.13
CA ALA A 147 -27.34 4.91 -4.44
C ALA A 147 -27.08 3.46 -3.92
N ARG A 148 -27.99 2.89 -3.12
CA ARG A 148 -27.95 1.49 -2.68
C ARG A 148 -28.79 0.55 -3.55
N LYS A 149 -29.58 1.08 -4.50
CA LYS A 149 -30.49 0.33 -5.37
C LYS A 149 -29.99 0.18 -6.83
N GLY A 150 -28.79 0.67 -7.14
CA GLY A 150 -28.10 0.48 -8.42
C GLY A 150 -26.67 0.04 -8.18
#